data_AF-A0A177SR73-F1
#
_entry.id   AF-A0A177SR73-F1
#
_cell.length_a   1.000
_cell.length_b   1.000
_cell.length_c   1.000
_cell.angle_alpha   90.00
_cell.angle_beta   90.00
_cell.angle_gamma   90.00
#
_symmetry.space_group_name_H-M   'P 1'
#
loop_
_entity.id
_entity.type
_entity.pdbx_description
1 polymer ?
#
loop_
_entity_poly.entity_id
_entity_poly.type
_entity_poly.pdbx_seq_one_letter_code
_entity_poly.pdbx_strand_id
1 'polypeptide(L)'
;MQAPVLSGPQYLREGLKLVLSPGLRLFVLLPLAINLLLFTGLVYLAGHQFALWVDALMPTLPDWLGFLTYILWPLFVILVVLMVFFTFTLLANIIAAPFNGFLAEKVEVVVRGKDDFPPFSWGELVAMVPRTFGREMRKLGYFVPRALGLFILSFIPVVNIIAAPLWLLFGIWMMAIQYIDYPADNNKMSWQDMLAWLRAKRWQSLSFGGITYLALLVPFVNILMMPAAVAGATLFWVRERDGR
;
A
#
# COMPACT_ATOMS: atom_id res chain seq x y z
N MET A 1 -30.13 -0.84 -1.41
CA MET A 1 -30.27 -1.59 -2.71
C MET A 1 -28.92 -2.25 -2.95
N GLN A 2 -28.85 -3.55 -3.32
CA GLN A 2 -27.55 -4.19 -3.55
C GLN A 2 -26.76 -3.38 -4.60
N ALA A 3 -25.59 -2.85 -4.23
CA ALA A 3 -24.81 -2.04 -5.15
C ALA A 3 -24.42 -2.89 -6.36
N PRO A 4 -24.40 -2.32 -7.57
CA PRO A 4 -24.04 -3.07 -8.77
C PRO A 4 -22.66 -3.71 -8.63
N VAL A 5 -22.49 -4.90 -9.22
CA VAL A 5 -21.28 -5.74 -9.11
C VAL A 5 -19.98 -5.00 -9.54
N LEU A 6 -20.10 -3.92 -10.31
CA LEU A 6 -19.02 -3.09 -10.86
C LEU A 6 -18.98 -1.66 -10.26
N SER A 7 -19.37 -1.49 -9.00
CA SER A 7 -19.35 -0.20 -8.29
C SER A 7 -17.95 0.24 -7.82
N GLY A 8 -16.90 -0.57 -7.99
CA GLY A 8 -15.53 -0.27 -7.56
C GLY A 8 -15.02 1.12 -7.97
N PRO A 9 -15.09 1.49 -9.27
CA PRO A 9 -14.72 2.84 -9.73
C PRO A 9 -15.55 3.97 -9.12
N GLN A 10 -16.82 3.70 -8.79
CA GLN A 10 -17.69 4.68 -8.16
C GLN A 10 -17.23 4.96 -6.73
N TYR A 11 -16.88 3.91 -5.96
CA TYR A 11 -16.32 4.06 -4.62
C TYR A 11 -15.02 4.87 -4.61
N LEU A 12 -14.10 4.63 -5.55
CA LEU A 12 -12.86 5.41 -5.62
C LEU A 12 -13.14 6.88 -5.97
N ARG A 13 -14.05 7.14 -6.92
CA ARG A 13 -14.44 8.51 -7.29
C ARG A 13 -15.12 9.25 -6.15
N GLU A 14 -16.00 8.58 -5.40
CA GLU A 14 -16.64 9.16 -4.22
C GLU A 14 -15.64 9.36 -3.08
N GLY A 15 -14.72 8.42 -2.87
CA GLY A 15 -13.60 8.56 -1.94
C GLY A 15 -12.73 9.79 -2.26
N LEU A 16 -12.43 10.03 -3.53
CA LEU A 16 -11.70 11.22 -3.96
C LEU A 16 -12.46 12.52 -3.61
N LYS A 17 -13.78 12.56 -3.82
CA LYS A 17 -14.60 13.73 -3.44
C LYS A 17 -14.58 13.96 -1.93
N LEU A 18 -14.68 12.90 -1.13
CA LEU A 18 -14.63 12.98 0.34
C LEU A 18 -13.29 13.52 0.82
N VAL A 19 -12.19 13.03 0.26
CA VAL A 19 -10.83 13.44 0.65
C VAL A 19 -10.51 14.89 0.29
N LEU A 20 -11.10 15.40 -0.79
CA LEU A 20 -10.99 16.79 -1.19
C LEU A 20 -11.90 17.74 -0.38
N SER A 21 -12.77 17.22 0.49
CA SER A 21 -13.60 18.04 1.36
C SER A 21 -12.77 18.83 2.39
N PRO A 22 -13.22 20.03 2.81
CA PRO A 22 -12.46 20.87 3.74
C PRO A 22 -12.11 20.20 5.07
N GLY A 23 -12.96 19.29 5.56
CA GLY A 23 -12.75 18.56 6.82
C GLY A 23 -11.67 17.48 6.72
N LEU A 24 -11.53 16.81 5.56
CA LEU A 24 -10.65 15.64 5.43
C LEU A 24 -9.31 15.92 4.73
N ARG A 25 -9.17 17.06 4.02
CA ARG A 25 -7.93 17.40 3.29
C ARG A 25 -6.68 17.47 4.16
N LEU A 26 -6.82 17.86 5.44
CA LEU A 26 -5.68 17.96 6.37
C LEU A 26 -5.06 16.58 6.65
N PHE A 27 -5.89 15.53 6.67
CA PHE A 27 -5.47 14.15 6.91
C PHE A 27 -4.70 13.56 5.72
N VAL A 28 -4.71 14.22 4.55
CA VAL A 28 -3.89 13.85 3.38
C VAL A 28 -2.51 14.51 3.43
N LEU A 29 -2.47 15.77 3.84
CA LEU A 29 -1.24 16.56 3.82
C LEU A 29 -0.25 16.09 4.88
N LEU A 30 -0.74 15.61 6.02
CA LEU A 30 0.09 15.22 7.15
C LEU A 30 0.92 13.95 6.87
N PRO A 31 0.35 12.83 6.33
CA PRO A 31 1.14 11.68 5.90
C PRO A 31 2.11 12.02 4.77
N LEU A 32 1.71 12.90 3.84
CA LEU A 32 2.58 13.36 2.76
C LEU A 32 3.79 14.12 3.31
N ALA A 33 3.59 15.02 4.28
CA ALA A 33 4.67 15.76 4.91
C ALA A 33 5.65 14.82 5.64
N ILE A 34 5.15 13.82 6.36
CA ILE A 34 5.99 12.83 7.04
C ILE A 34 6.75 11.97 6.03
N ASN A 35 6.11 11.53 4.95
CA ASN A 35 6.78 10.79 3.87
C ASN A 35 7.84 11.63 3.17
N LEU A 36 7.62 12.94 2.99
CA LEU A 36 8.62 13.84 2.43
C LEU A 36 9.83 13.97 3.36
N LEU A 37 9.61 14.12 4.67
CA LEU A 37 10.69 14.14 5.67
C LEU A 37 11.49 12.82 5.65
N LEU A 38 10.80 11.68 5.68
CA LEU A 38 11.41 10.36 5.58
C LEU A 38 12.23 10.20 4.30
N PHE A 39 11.68 10.63 3.16
CA PHE A 39 12.36 10.59 1.87
C PHE A 39 13.63 11.45 1.88
N THR A 40 13.56 12.70 2.36
CA THR A 40 14.74 13.56 2.45
C THR A 40 15.83 12.99 3.34
N GLY A 41 15.46 12.40 4.49
CA GLY A 41 16.42 11.78 5.41
C GLY A 41 17.07 10.53 4.81
N LEU A 42 16.30 9.66 4.16
CA LEU A 42 16.82 8.45 3.52
C LEU A 42 17.65 8.75 2.28
N VAL A 43 17.27 9.73 1.46
CA VAL A 43 18.07 10.17 0.31
C VAL A 43 19.38 10.81 0.78
N TYR A 44 19.33 11.63 1.84
CA TYR A 44 20.55 12.18 2.44
C TYR A 44 21.48 11.05 2.92
N LEU A 45 20.96 10.10 3.69
CA LEU A 45 21.74 8.96 4.18
C LEU A 45 22.30 8.12 3.02
N ALA A 46 21.45 7.79 2.04
CA ALA A 46 21.84 7.02 0.88
C ALA A 46 22.94 7.75 0.11
N GLY A 47 22.81 9.06 -0.15
CA GLY A 47 23.84 9.83 -0.85
C GLY A 47 25.22 9.81 -0.18
N HIS A 48 25.27 9.74 1.16
CA HIS A 48 26.54 9.67 1.90
C HIS A 48 27.10 8.24 1.99
N GLN A 49 26.23 7.24 2.12
CA GLN A 49 26.64 5.85 2.34
C GLN A 49 26.63 4.98 1.07
N PHE A 50 26.17 5.51 -0.07
CA PHE A 50 25.96 4.75 -1.30
C PHE A 50 27.24 4.05 -1.76
N ALA A 51 28.34 4.81 -1.85
CA ALA A 51 29.63 4.29 -2.27
C ALA A 51 30.11 3.17 -1.33
N LEU A 52 30.01 3.39 -0.01
CA LEU A 52 30.37 2.40 1.00
C LEU A 52 29.56 1.10 0.88
N TRP A 53 28.27 1.18 0.57
CA TRP A 53 27.43 0.00 0.39
C TRP A 53 27.76 -0.77 -0.89
N VAL A 54 28.03 -0.05 -2.00
CA VAL A 54 28.47 -0.69 -3.26
C VAL A 54 29.82 -1.37 -3.05
N ASP A 55 30.78 -0.68 -2.44
CA ASP A 55 32.12 -1.19 -2.19
C ASP A 55 32.10 -2.40 -1.24
N ALA A 56 31.21 -2.40 -0.23
CA ALA A 56 31.05 -3.52 0.70
C ALA A 56 30.48 -4.80 0.04
N LEU A 57 29.70 -4.64 -1.04
CA LEU A 57 29.14 -5.77 -1.79
C LEU A 57 30.04 -6.24 -2.93
N MET A 58 30.91 -5.35 -3.44
CA MET A 58 31.87 -5.65 -4.48
C MET A 58 32.91 -6.67 -3.98
N PRO A 59 33.07 -7.82 -4.66
CA PRO A 59 34.09 -8.78 -4.29
C PRO A 59 35.50 -8.25 -4.62
N THR A 60 36.48 -8.62 -3.82
CA THR A 60 37.89 -8.41 -4.17
C THR A 60 38.29 -9.43 -5.25
N LEU A 61 38.69 -8.92 -6.41
CA LEU A 61 39.05 -9.74 -7.57
C LEU A 61 40.56 -9.67 -7.84
N PRO A 62 41.21 -10.79 -8.21
CA PRO A 62 42.59 -10.77 -8.72
C PRO A 62 42.69 -10.05 -10.07
N ASP A 63 43.87 -9.54 -10.41
CA ASP A 63 44.09 -8.66 -11.58
C ASP A 63 43.56 -9.22 -12.90
N TRP A 64 43.71 -10.53 -13.13
CA TRP A 64 43.22 -11.20 -14.35
C TRP A 64 41.69 -11.22 -14.48
N LEU A 65 40.96 -11.08 -13.35
CA LEU A 65 39.50 -10.92 -13.30
C LEU A 65 39.07 -9.45 -13.18
N GLY A 66 39.99 -8.48 -13.18
CA GLY A 66 39.68 -7.07 -13.01
C GLY A 66 38.67 -6.52 -14.03
N PHE A 67 38.57 -7.15 -15.21
CA PHE A 67 37.55 -6.80 -16.21
C PHE A 67 36.10 -7.04 -15.74
N LEU A 68 35.87 -7.99 -14.81
CA LEU A 68 34.54 -8.25 -14.26
C LEU A 68 34.03 -7.08 -13.42
N THR A 69 34.91 -6.24 -12.87
CA THR A 69 34.51 -5.04 -12.11
C THR A 69 33.61 -4.12 -12.93
N TYR A 70 33.87 -3.95 -14.23
CA TYR A 70 33.03 -3.13 -15.11
C TYR A 70 31.60 -3.67 -15.28
N ILE A 71 31.40 -4.99 -15.11
CA ILE A 71 30.10 -5.65 -15.22
C ILE A 71 29.42 -5.74 -13.84
N LEU A 72 30.16 -6.06 -12.79
CA LEU A 72 29.65 -6.22 -11.44
C LEU A 72 29.26 -4.88 -10.81
N TRP A 73 30.03 -3.82 -11.07
CA TRP A 73 29.74 -2.50 -10.51
C TRP A 73 28.31 -2.00 -10.81
N PRO A 74 27.83 -1.95 -12.08
CA PRO A 74 26.45 -1.53 -12.34
C PRO A 74 25.41 -2.49 -11.74
N LEU A 75 25.71 -3.79 -11.65
CA LEU A 75 24.83 -4.77 -11.01
C LEU A 75 24.65 -4.48 -9.52
N PHE A 76 25.74 -4.22 -8.79
CA PHE A 76 25.68 -3.90 -7.36
C PHE A 76 25.11 -2.51 -7.10
N VAL A 77 25.37 -1.54 -7.97
CA VAL A 77 24.70 -0.23 -7.95
C VAL A 77 23.19 -0.41 -8.05
N ILE A 78 22.70 -1.19 -9.02
CA ILE A 78 21.27 -1.50 -9.17
C ILE A 78 20.75 -2.22 -7.91
N LEU A 79 21.49 -3.19 -7.38
CA LEU A 79 21.10 -3.91 -6.17
C LEU A 79 20.95 -2.97 -4.97
N VAL A 80 21.91 -2.08 -4.73
CA VAL A 80 21.83 -1.09 -3.65
C VAL A 80 20.67 -0.13 -3.86
N VAL A 81 20.46 0.36 -5.09
CA VAL A 81 19.28 1.19 -5.43
C VAL A 81 17.98 0.46 -5.13
N LEU A 82 17.86 -0.81 -5.51
CA LEU A 82 16.68 -1.64 -5.21
C LEU A 82 16.52 -1.82 -3.69
N MET A 83 17.59 -2.12 -2.96
CA MET A 83 17.55 -2.24 -1.49
C MET A 83 17.06 -0.95 -0.82
N VAL A 84 17.61 0.21 -1.23
CA VAL A 84 17.18 1.52 -0.72
C VAL A 84 15.71 1.78 -1.07
N PHE A 85 15.31 1.52 -2.32
CA PHE A 85 13.93 1.71 -2.79
C PHE A 85 12.93 0.85 -2.02
N PHE A 86 13.20 -0.45 -1.86
CA PHE A 86 12.32 -1.35 -1.11
C PHE A 86 12.30 -1.03 0.38
N THR A 87 13.43 -0.65 0.97
CA THR A 87 13.51 -0.23 2.38
C THR A 87 12.70 1.04 2.61
N PHE A 88 12.87 2.07 1.76
CA PHE A 88 12.06 3.28 1.80
C PHE A 88 10.57 2.96 1.66
N THR A 89 10.20 2.16 0.66
CA THR A 89 8.80 1.76 0.41
C THR A 89 8.20 1.05 1.61
N LEU A 90 8.95 0.12 2.22
CA LEU A 90 8.52 -0.59 3.43
C LEU A 90 8.29 0.36 4.60
N LEU A 91 9.27 1.24 4.89
CA LEU A 91 9.17 2.20 5.99
C LEU A 91 8.05 3.22 5.76
N ALA A 92 7.93 3.76 4.56
CA ALA A 92 6.88 4.70 4.18
C ALA A 92 5.48 4.07 4.37
N ASN A 93 5.29 2.82 3.94
CA ASN A 93 4.02 2.11 4.12
C ASN A 93 3.70 1.82 5.59
N ILE A 94 4.71 1.40 6.37
CA ILE A 94 4.57 1.18 7.81
C ILE A 94 4.18 2.47 8.53
N ILE A 95 4.84 3.58 8.21
CA ILE A 95 4.56 4.89 8.80
C ILE A 95 3.19 5.41 8.34
N ALA A 96 2.79 5.16 7.10
CA ALA A 96 1.49 5.55 6.57
C ALA A 96 0.32 4.73 7.17
N ALA A 97 0.55 3.50 7.62
CA ALA A 97 -0.49 2.61 8.14
C ALA A 97 -1.38 3.23 9.25
N PRO A 98 -0.83 3.84 10.33
CA PRO A 98 -1.66 4.50 11.35
C PRO A 98 -2.46 5.68 10.79
N PHE A 99 -1.89 6.46 9.87
CA PHE A 99 -2.62 7.57 9.24
C PHE A 99 -3.77 7.09 8.36
N ASN A 100 -3.55 6.02 7.59
CA ASN A 100 -4.59 5.43 6.77
C ASN A 100 -5.71 4.83 7.63
N GLY A 101 -5.37 4.17 8.74
CA GLY A 101 -6.36 3.70 9.73
C GLY A 101 -7.16 4.86 10.34
N PHE A 102 -6.48 5.93 10.72
CA PHE A 102 -7.12 7.12 11.29
C PHE A 102 -8.01 7.86 10.29
N LEU A 103 -7.55 8.01 9.05
CA LEU A 103 -8.34 8.57 7.96
C LEU A 103 -9.60 7.71 7.72
N ALA A 104 -9.46 6.38 7.71
CA ALA A 104 -10.59 5.49 7.53
C ALA A 104 -11.64 5.66 8.65
N GLU A 105 -11.21 5.85 9.90
CA GLU A 105 -12.10 6.12 11.03
C GLU A 105 -12.85 7.45 10.85
N LYS A 106 -12.14 8.53 10.54
CA LYS A 106 -12.77 9.84 10.34
C LYS A 106 -13.70 9.87 9.13
N VAL A 107 -13.33 9.20 8.03
CA VAL A 107 -14.21 9.01 6.87
C VAL A 107 -15.47 8.24 7.28
N GLU A 108 -15.37 7.21 8.11
CA GLU A 108 -16.54 6.43 8.54
C GLU A 108 -17.51 7.29 9.34
N VAL A 109 -17.01 8.18 10.20
CA VAL A 109 -17.83 9.13 10.97
C VAL A 109 -18.58 10.11 10.05
N VAL A 110 -17.89 10.68 9.05
CA VAL A 110 -18.49 11.59 8.06
C VAL A 110 -19.52 10.86 7.19
N VAL A 111 -19.19 9.68 6.66
CA VAL A 111 -20.09 8.90 5.79
C VAL A 111 -21.34 8.44 6.54
N ARG A 112 -21.25 8.18 7.85
CA ARG A 112 -22.40 7.84 8.70
C ARG A 112 -23.22 9.06 9.14
N GLY A 113 -22.79 10.29 8.81
CA GLY A 113 -23.47 11.53 9.19
C GLY A 113 -23.41 11.84 10.68
N LYS A 114 -22.40 11.34 11.40
CA LYS A 114 -22.24 11.59 12.85
C LYS A 114 -21.56 12.93 13.13
N ASP A 115 -20.55 13.27 12.34
CA ASP A 115 -19.79 14.52 12.44
C ASP A 115 -19.17 14.83 11.07
N ASP A 116 -19.42 16.02 10.55
CA ASP A 116 -18.91 16.49 9.26
C ASP A 116 -17.46 17.01 9.36
N PHE A 117 -17.00 17.35 10.57
CA PHE A 117 -15.68 17.94 10.85
C PHE A 117 -14.97 17.25 12.03
N PRO A 118 -14.63 15.95 11.88
CA PRO A 118 -13.98 15.21 12.95
C PRO A 118 -12.62 15.85 13.32
N PRO A 119 -12.35 16.13 14.60
CA PRO A 119 -11.10 16.74 15.01
C PRO A 119 -9.92 15.76 14.86
N PHE A 120 -8.76 16.31 14.53
CA PHE A 120 -7.49 15.56 14.55
C PHE A 120 -6.99 15.41 15.99
N SER A 121 -6.62 14.20 16.39
CA SER A 121 -6.10 13.89 17.73
C SER A 121 -4.83 13.05 17.62
N TRP A 122 -3.70 13.61 18.08
CA TRP A 122 -2.44 12.87 18.15
C TRP A 122 -2.51 11.68 19.11
N GLY A 123 -3.27 11.81 20.20
CA GLY A 123 -3.43 10.73 21.18
C GLY A 123 -4.12 9.50 20.59
N GLU A 124 -5.17 9.71 19.79
CA GLU A 124 -5.86 8.62 19.08
C GLU A 124 -4.93 7.96 18.07
N LEU A 125 -4.21 8.75 17.26
CA LEU A 125 -3.28 8.24 16.26
C LEU A 125 -2.18 7.38 16.88
N VAL A 126 -1.53 7.85 17.96
CA VAL A 126 -0.47 7.09 18.63
C VAL A 126 -1.01 5.80 19.24
N ALA A 127 -2.22 5.82 19.81
CA ALA A 127 -2.87 4.61 20.34
C ALA A 127 -3.15 3.55 19.26
N MET A 128 -3.33 3.96 18.00
CA MET A 128 -3.52 3.06 16.86
C MET A 128 -2.24 2.43 16.30
N VAL A 129 -1.07 3.04 16.54
CA VAL A 129 0.22 2.56 16.01
C VAL A 129 0.48 1.08 16.26
N PRO A 130 0.40 0.53 17.50
CA PRO A 130 0.74 -0.87 17.73
C PRO A 130 -0.21 -1.83 16.99
N ARG A 131 -1.51 -1.52 16.96
CA ARG A 131 -2.51 -2.33 16.28
C ARG A 131 -2.32 -2.31 14.76
N THR A 132 -2.21 -1.11 14.20
CA THR A 132 -2.06 -0.91 12.74
C THR A 132 -0.74 -1.49 12.23
N PHE A 133 0.35 -1.36 12.99
CA PHE A 133 1.62 -2.02 12.69
C PHE A 133 1.47 -3.54 12.64
N GLY A 134 0.90 -4.15 13.68
CA GLY A 134 0.67 -5.59 13.72
C GLY A 134 -0.24 -6.08 12.58
N ARG A 135 -1.23 -5.28 12.19
CA ARG A 135 -2.10 -5.56 11.05
C ARG A 135 -1.33 -5.51 9.73
N GLU A 136 -0.48 -4.50 9.54
CA GLU A 136 0.34 -4.35 8.34
C GLU A 136 1.36 -5.49 8.21
N MET A 137 1.96 -5.95 9.32
CA MET A 137 2.82 -7.14 9.32
C MET A 137 2.08 -8.41 8.87
N ARG A 138 0.79 -8.56 9.21
CA ARG A 138 -0.03 -9.68 8.70
C ARG A 138 -0.27 -9.56 7.21
N LYS A 139 -0.49 -8.35 6.69
CA LYS A 139 -0.61 -8.11 5.23
C LYS A 139 0.70 -8.47 4.51
N LEU A 140 1.84 -8.07 5.05
CA LEU A 140 3.16 -8.47 4.52
C LEU A 140 3.36 -9.99 4.57
N GLY A 141 3.00 -10.64 5.68
CA GLY A 141 3.05 -12.10 5.81
C GLY A 141 2.11 -12.84 4.85
N TYR A 142 1.02 -12.19 4.42
CA TYR A 142 0.16 -12.72 3.37
C TYR A 142 0.74 -12.46 1.97
N PHE A 143 1.32 -11.28 1.75
CA PHE A 143 1.88 -10.83 0.47
C PHE A 143 3.16 -11.57 0.08
N VAL A 144 4.19 -11.51 0.94
CA VAL A 144 5.57 -11.92 0.63
C VAL A 144 5.65 -13.39 0.17
N PRO A 145 5.05 -14.39 0.85
CA PRO A 145 5.15 -15.77 0.40
C PRO A 145 4.48 -16.01 -0.96
N ARG A 146 3.38 -15.32 -1.25
CA ARG A 146 2.62 -15.45 -2.50
C ARG A 146 3.32 -14.74 -3.65
N ALA A 147 3.80 -13.52 -3.40
CA ALA A 147 4.61 -12.78 -4.35
C ALA A 147 5.89 -13.55 -4.69
N LEU A 148 6.57 -14.12 -3.70
CA LEU A 148 7.76 -14.95 -3.92
C LEU A 148 7.43 -16.22 -4.72
N GLY A 149 6.33 -16.90 -4.41
CA GLY A 149 5.87 -18.06 -5.19
C GLY A 149 5.59 -17.71 -6.65
N LEU A 150 4.90 -16.60 -6.91
CA LEU A 150 4.64 -16.13 -8.28
C LEU A 150 5.90 -15.63 -8.98
N PHE A 151 6.87 -15.08 -8.23
CA PHE A 151 8.15 -14.64 -8.75
C PHE A 151 9.00 -15.83 -9.18
N ILE A 152 9.08 -16.87 -8.36
CA ILE A 152 9.76 -18.12 -8.74
C ILE A 152 9.09 -18.75 -9.97
N LEU A 153 7.75 -18.75 -9.99
CA LEU A 153 6.97 -19.27 -11.11
C LEU A 153 7.24 -18.53 -12.43
N SER A 154 7.57 -17.22 -12.37
CA SER A 154 7.85 -16.43 -13.57
C SER A 154 9.20 -16.72 -14.22
N PHE A 155 10.13 -17.38 -13.52
CA PHE A 155 11.39 -17.86 -14.10
C PHE A 155 11.25 -19.18 -14.86
N ILE A 156 10.16 -19.92 -14.65
CA ILE A 156 9.94 -21.21 -15.32
C ILE A 156 9.44 -20.92 -16.75
N PRO A 157 10.21 -21.27 -17.80
CA PRO A 157 9.77 -21.08 -19.19
C PRO A 157 8.43 -21.78 -19.45
N VAL A 158 7.60 -21.24 -20.33
CA VAL A 158 6.21 -21.68 -20.63
C VAL A 158 5.22 -21.37 -19.51
N VAL A 159 5.57 -21.63 -18.25
CA VAL A 159 4.72 -21.34 -17.08
C VAL A 159 4.65 -19.84 -16.78
N ASN A 160 5.69 -19.09 -17.15
CA ASN A 160 5.75 -17.64 -17.06
C ASN A 160 4.57 -16.92 -17.75
N ILE A 161 3.99 -17.51 -18.79
CA ILE A 161 2.79 -16.99 -19.48
C ILE A 161 1.59 -16.94 -18.53
N ILE A 162 1.44 -17.94 -17.66
CA ILE A 162 0.37 -18.01 -16.65
C ILE A 162 0.73 -17.15 -15.42
N ALA A 163 2.03 -17.05 -15.09
CA ALA A 163 2.49 -16.25 -13.97
C ALA A 163 2.11 -14.77 -14.11
N ALA A 164 2.15 -14.19 -15.33
CA ALA A 164 1.83 -12.78 -15.54
C ALA A 164 0.35 -12.41 -15.23
N PRO A 165 -0.67 -13.11 -15.76
CA PRO A 165 -2.06 -12.91 -15.35
C PRO A 165 -2.29 -13.14 -13.85
N LEU A 166 -1.64 -14.16 -13.27
CA LEU A 166 -1.75 -14.42 -11.83
C LEU A 166 -1.15 -13.29 -11.00
N TRP A 167 -0.04 -12.71 -11.44
CA TRP A 167 0.59 -11.55 -10.80
C TRP A 167 -0.36 -10.35 -10.81
N LEU A 168 -0.99 -10.07 -11.94
CA LEU A 168 -1.96 -8.98 -12.07
C LEU A 168 -3.18 -9.20 -11.15
N LEU A 169 -3.79 -10.39 -11.22
CA LEU A 169 -4.96 -10.72 -10.38
C LEU A 169 -4.62 -10.67 -8.89
N PHE A 170 -3.45 -11.16 -8.51
CA PHE A 170 -2.97 -11.09 -7.14
C PHE A 170 -2.70 -9.65 -6.70
N GLY A 171 -2.10 -8.81 -7.55
CA GLY A 171 -1.90 -7.39 -7.29
C GLY A 171 -3.22 -6.65 -7.08
N ILE A 172 -4.21 -6.89 -7.93
CA ILE A 172 -5.57 -6.36 -7.82
C ILE A 172 -6.22 -6.79 -6.50
N TRP A 173 -6.15 -8.08 -6.17
CA TRP A 173 -6.67 -8.63 -4.93
C TRP A 173 -5.99 -8.03 -3.69
N MET A 174 -4.68 -7.82 -3.76
CA MET A 174 -3.92 -7.19 -2.69
C MET A 174 -4.29 -5.73 -2.47
N MET A 175 -4.65 -4.98 -3.52
CA MET A 175 -5.18 -3.62 -3.35
C MET A 175 -6.50 -3.64 -2.58
N ALA A 176 -7.40 -4.59 -2.89
CA ALA A 176 -8.64 -4.75 -2.15
C ALA A 176 -8.38 -5.06 -0.66
N ILE A 177 -7.51 -6.03 -0.38
CA ILE A 177 -7.10 -6.34 1.00
C ILE A 177 -6.50 -5.11 1.68
N GLN A 178 -5.54 -4.44 1.04
CA GLN A 178 -4.77 -3.36 1.66
C GLN A 178 -5.66 -2.24 2.19
N TYR A 179 -6.60 -1.78 1.37
CA TYR A 179 -7.42 -0.60 1.67
C TYR A 179 -8.71 -0.93 2.42
N ILE A 180 -9.39 -2.03 2.09
CA ILE A 180 -10.64 -2.43 2.77
C ILE A 180 -10.37 -2.95 4.19
N ASP A 181 -9.15 -3.39 4.47
CA ASP A 181 -8.76 -3.81 5.81
C ASP A 181 -8.69 -2.66 6.82
N TYR A 182 -8.46 -1.40 6.41
CA TYR A 182 -8.43 -0.26 7.35
C TYR A 182 -9.74 -0.08 8.13
N PRO A 183 -10.92 0.07 7.49
CA PRO A 183 -12.18 0.14 8.22
C PRO A 183 -12.52 -1.18 8.93
N ALA A 184 -12.09 -2.34 8.42
CA ALA A 184 -12.29 -3.62 9.07
C ALA A 184 -11.51 -3.74 10.38
N ASP A 185 -10.24 -3.32 10.40
CA ASP A 185 -9.38 -3.31 11.57
C ASP A 185 -9.87 -2.29 12.62
N ASN A 186 -10.34 -1.12 12.18
CA ASN A 186 -10.99 -0.13 13.06
C ASN A 186 -12.19 -0.72 13.80
N ASN A 187 -12.98 -1.52 13.10
CA ASN A 187 -14.11 -2.27 13.65
C ASN A 187 -13.71 -3.62 14.30
N LYS A 188 -12.42 -3.83 14.58
CA LYS A 188 -11.85 -5.00 15.28
C LYS A 188 -12.18 -6.35 14.62
N MET A 189 -12.42 -6.36 13.30
CA MET A 189 -12.66 -7.60 12.56
C MET A 189 -11.38 -8.44 12.50
N SER A 190 -11.49 -9.74 12.76
CA SER A 190 -10.34 -10.64 12.66
C SER A 190 -9.80 -10.69 11.22
N TRP A 191 -8.52 -11.04 11.07
CA TRP A 191 -7.91 -11.18 9.74
C TRP A 191 -8.58 -12.25 8.89
N GLN A 192 -8.96 -13.37 9.51
CA GLN A 192 -9.60 -14.49 8.82
C GLN A 192 -11.02 -14.13 8.36
N ASP A 193 -11.79 -13.46 9.22
CA ASP A 193 -13.14 -13.00 8.89
C ASP A 193 -13.10 -11.97 7.75
N MET A 194 -12.13 -11.04 7.79
CA MET A 194 -11.95 -10.05 6.73
C MET A 194 -11.68 -10.73 5.38
N LEU A 195 -10.77 -11.71 5.34
CA LEU A 195 -10.51 -12.47 4.11
C LEU A 195 -11.73 -13.26 3.63
N ALA A 196 -12.48 -13.88 4.54
CA ALA A 196 -13.71 -14.58 4.21
C ALA A 196 -14.77 -13.62 3.63
N TRP A 197 -14.91 -12.44 4.21
CA TRP A 197 -15.83 -11.41 3.77
C TRP A 197 -15.48 -10.85 2.38
N LEU A 198 -14.20 -10.57 2.12
CA LEU A 198 -13.75 -10.15 0.79
C LEU A 198 -13.96 -11.26 -0.27
N ARG A 199 -13.78 -12.52 0.10
CA ARG A 199 -14.03 -13.67 -0.81
C ARG A 199 -15.52 -13.83 -1.12
N ALA A 200 -16.40 -13.61 -0.14
CA ALA A 200 -17.84 -13.63 -0.37
C ALA A 200 -18.28 -12.53 -1.36
N LYS A 201 -17.58 -11.38 -1.35
CA LYS A 201 -17.79 -10.24 -2.27
C LYS A 201 -16.66 -10.12 -3.29
N ARG A 202 -16.19 -11.25 -3.85
CA ARG A 202 -15.00 -11.29 -4.70
C ARG A 202 -15.05 -10.33 -5.88
N TRP A 203 -16.21 -10.20 -6.54
CA TRP A 203 -16.34 -9.39 -7.74
C TRP A 203 -16.26 -7.90 -7.46
N GLN A 204 -16.95 -7.45 -6.41
CA GLN A 204 -16.90 -6.05 -5.99
C GLN A 204 -15.50 -5.70 -5.43
N SER A 205 -14.90 -6.62 -4.66
CA SER A 205 -13.54 -6.45 -4.12
C SER A 205 -12.51 -6.37 -5.25
N LEU A 206 -12.58 -7.25 -6.25
CA LEU A 206 -11.69 -7.21 -7.42
C LEU A 206 -11.93 -5.97 -8.29
N SER A 207 -13.19 -5.52 -8.44
CA SER A 207 -13.52 -4.29 -9.17
C SER A 207 -12.90 -3.07 -8.49
N PHE A 208 -13.04 -2.95 -7.16
CA PHE A 208 -12.45 -1.88 -6.37
C PHE A 208 -10.91 -1.95 -6.36
N GLY A 209 -10.35 -3.14 -6.13
CA GLY A 209 -8.91 -3.36 -6.18
C GLY A 209 -8.32 -3.05 -7.56
N GLY A 210 -9.06 -3.35 -8.63
CA GLY A 210 -8.62 -3.17 -10.01
C GLY A 210 -8.47 -1.70 -10.39
N ILE A 211 -9.50 -0.90 -10.10
CA ILE A 211 -9.41 0.54 -10.34
C ILE A 211 -8.36 1.20 -9.44
N THR A 212 -8.24 0.75 -8.19
CA THR A 212 -7.23 1.26 -7.25
C THR A 212 -5.82 0.93 -7.74
N TYR A 213 -5.60 -0.29 -8.23
CA TYR A 213 -4.34 -0.71 -8.84
C TYR A 213 -3.97 0.19 -10.01
N LEU A 214 -4.88 0.39 -10.97
CA LEU A 214 -4.66 1.27 -12.13
C LEU A 214 -4.38 2.72 -11.72
N ALA A 215 -5.12 3.24 -10.74
CA ALA A 215 -4.95 4.61 -10.25
C ALA A 215 -3.59 4.84 -9.57
N LEU A 216 -3.07 3.83 -8.86
CA LEU A 216 -1.78 3.87 -8.19
C LEU A 216 -0.59 3.65 -9.13
N LEU A 217 -0.80 3.10 -10.34
CA LEU A 217 0.24 2.98 -11.37
C LEU A 217 0.64 4.34 -11.94
N VAL A 218 -0.25 5.34 -11.91
CA VAL A 218 0.03 6.67 -12.47
C VAL A 218 0.89 7.46 -11.46
N PRO A 219 2.15 7.79 -11.79
CA PRO A 219 3.02 8.54 -10.90
C PRO A 219 2.44 9.92 -10.59
N PHE A 220 2.77 10.47 -9.42
CA PHE A 220 2.26 11.73 -8.86
C PHE A 220 0.76 11.72 -8.52
N VAL A 221 -0.09 11.13 -9.37
CA VAL A 221 -1.51 10.91 -9.12
C VAL A 221 -1.71 9.95 -7.95
N ASN A 222 -0.85 8.93 -7.83
CA ASN A 222 -0.86 7.97 -6.74
C ASN A 222 -0.85 8.59 -5.33
N ILE A 223 -0.23 9.77 -5.16
CA ILE A 223 -0.19 10.51 -3.88
C ILE A 223 -1.61 10.84 -3.39
N LEU A 224 -2.47 11.29 -4.30
CA LEU A 224 -3.87 11.61 -3.99
C LEU A 224 -4.77 10.36 -4.06
N MET A 225 -4.41 9.37 -4.87
CA MET A 225 -5.19 8.14 -4.99
C MET A 225 -5.09 7.24 -3.77
N MET A 226 -3.97 7.24 -3.03
CA MET A 226 -3.87 6.51 -1.76
C MET A 226 -4.95 6.91 -0.74
N PRO A 227 -5.08 8.17 -0.32
CA PRO A 227 -6.15 8.56 0.61
C PRO A 227 -7.54 8.42 -0.01
N ALA A 228 -7.68 8.65 -1.32
CA ALA A 228 -8.96 8.41 -2.02
C ALA A 228 -9.37 6.93 -1.98
N ALA A 229 -8.41 6.01 -2.08
CA ALA A 229 -8.63 4.58 -1.96
C ALA A 229 -8.99 4.20 -0.51
N VAL A 230 -8.35 4.78 0.49
CA VAL A 230 -8.74 4.59 1.90
C VAL A 230 -10.20 5.03 2.11
N ALA A 231 -10.55 6.25 1.68
CA ALA A 231 -11.91 6.76 1.84
C ALA A 231 -12.95 5.96 1.03
N GLY A 232 -12.61 5.58 -0.20
CA GLY A 232 -13.44 4.73 -1.05
C GLY A 232 -13.65 3.33 -0.47
N ALA A 233 -12.62 2.76 0.17
CA ALA A 233 -12.70 1.48 0.85
C ALA A 233 -13.55 1.55 2.13
N THR A 234 -13.49 2.66 2.88
CA THR A 234 -14.41 2.92 3.99
C THR A 234 -15.85 3.05 3.51
N LEU A 235 -16.08 3.74 2.39
CA LEU A 235 -17.41 3.84 1.81
C LEU A 235 -17.94 2.47 1.34
N PHE A 236 -17.07 1.68 0.70
CA PHE A 236 -17.34 0.29 0.32
C PHE A 236 -17.78 -0.52 1.54
N TRP A 237 -17.00 -0.44 2.62
CA TRP A 237 -17.28 -1.11 3.88
C TRP A 237 -18.65 -0.72 4.46
N VAL A 238 -18.94 0.57 4.60
CA VAL A 238 -20.21 1.04 5.19
C VAL A 238 -21.42 0.57 4.36
N ARG A 239 -21.39 0.74 3.03
CA ARG A 239 -22.52 0.36 2.17
C ARG A 239 -22.72 -1.16 2.11
N GLU A 240 -21.64 -1.91 1.94
CA GLU A 240 -21.71 -3.35 1.71
C GLU A 240 -21.87 -4.19 2.97
N ARG A 241 -21.45 -3.67 4.13
CA ARG A 241 -21.62 -4.33 5.43
C ARG A 241 -22.94 -4.01 6.09
N ASP A 242 -23.40 -2.75 6.01
CA ASP A 242 -24.64 -2.33 6.68
C ASP A 242 -25.87 -2.51 5.78
N GLY A 243 -25.70 -2.98 4.54
CA GLY A 243 -26.78 -3.31 3.62
C GLY A 243 -27.59 -2.10 3.12
N ARG A 244 -27.02 -0.89 3.19
CA ARG A 244 -27.67 0.36 2.74
C ARG A 244 -27.39 0.62 1.25
#